data_AF-A0A358AAR2-F1
#
_entry.id   AF-A0A358AAR2-F1
#
_cell.length_a   1.000
_cell.length_b   1.000
_cell.length_c   1.000
_cell.angle_alpha   90.00
_cell.angle_beta   90.00
_cell.angle_gamma   90.00
#
_symmetry.space_group_name_H-M   'P 1'
#
loop_
_entity.id
_entity.type
_entity.pdbx_description
1 polymer ?
#
loop_
_entity_poly.entity_id
_entity_poly.type
_entity_poly.pdbx_seq_one_letter_code
_entity_poly.pdbx_strand_id
1 'polypeptide(L)'
;MEYKSKVISGFRDLDVYQRSYRVMKITMDEVVKKLPIEEKYNLSSQCRRACQAVPRLIAEGYAKRHQVRGFHKYIDDAMAESNEMMVSIEQVKDLYPEYVDIIICKRLILTYEVISKQLYRLAQSWNNVSGIPASSPKS
;
A
#
# COMPACT_ATOMS: atom_id res chain seq x y z
N MET A 1 14.35 24.78 10.71
CA MET A 1 14.88 23.41 10.54
C MET A 1 15.18 23.21 9.07
N GLU A 2 16.44 22.98 8.74
CA GLU A 2 16.86 22.72 7.36
C GLU A 2 16.38 21.31 6.98
N TYR A 3 15.37 21.22 6.12
CA TYR A 3 14.88 19.93 5.63
C TYR A 3 15.88 19.42 4.61
N LYS A 4 16.90 18.67 5.07
CA LYS A 4 17.84 18.00 4.17
C LYS A 4 17.05 17.07 3.26
N SER A 5 17.08 17.37 1.96
CA SER A 5 16.57 16.47 0.92
C SER A 5 17.16 15.08 1.12
N LYS A 6 16.31 14.11 1.43
CA LYS A 6 16.72 12.70 1.56
C LYS A 6 17.09 12.23 0.15
N VAL A 7 18.37 11.91 -0.05
CA VAL A 7 18.83 11.33 -1.32
C VAL A 7 18.17 9.97 -1.49
N ILE A 8 17.37 9.81 -2.55
CA ILE A 8 16.73 8.55 -2.89
C ILE A 8 17.71 7.74 -3.74
N SER A 9 18.32 6.72 -3.16
CA SER A 9 19.22 5.79 -3.85
C SER A 9 18.48 4.53 -4.32
N GLY A 10 17.41 4.15 -3.62
CA GLY A 10 16.58 3.00 -3.95
C GLY A 10 15.15 3.11 -3.45
N PHE A 11 14.31 2.15 -3.85
CA PHE A 11 12.92 2.06 -3.40
C PHE A 11 12.78 1.96 -1.87
N ARG A 12 13.80 1.43 -1.18
CA ARG A 12 13.85 1.35 0.29
C ARG A 12 13.91 2.73 0.96
N ASP A 13 14.32 3.76 0.24
CA ASP A 13 14.36 5.14 0.73
C ASP A 13 13.00 5.83 0.62
N LEU A 14 12.05 5.26 -0.14
CA LEU A 14 10.70 5.80 -0.28
C LEU A 14 9.92 5.60 1.02
N ASP A 15 9.41 6.69 1.60
CA ASP A 15 8.65 6.62 2.85
C ASP A 15 7.39 5.74 2.72
N VAL A 16 6.76 5.75 1.54
CA VAL A 16 5.60 4.89 1.25
C VAL A 16 5.97 3.40 1.24
N TYR A 17 7.17 3.03 0.78
CA TYR A 17 7.67 1.66 0.87
C TYR A 17 7.91 1.25 2.32
N GLN A 18 8.58 2.11 3.10
CA GLN A 18 8.88 1.82 4.50
C GLN A 18 7.58 1.64 5.32
N ARG A 19 6.58 2.49 5.06
CA ARG A 19 5.26 2.42 5.67
C ARG A 19 4.52 1.15 5.25
N SER A 20 4.42 0.86 3.96
CA SER A 20 3.70 -0.32 3.47
C SER A 20 4.33 -1.62 3.94
N TYR A 21 5.67 -1.71 3.99
CA TYR A 21 6.36 -2.89 4.52
C TYR A 21 6.11 -3.07 6.02
N ARG A 22 6.08 -1.99 6.81
CA ARG A 22 5.73 -2.06 8.24
C ARG A 22 4.30 -2.53 8.45
N VAL A 23 3.35 -1.91 7.73
CA VAL A 23 1.92 -2.25 7.83
C VAL A 23 1.67 -3.68 7.39
N MET A 24 2.30 -4.17 6.32
CA MET A 24 2.21 -5.55 5.87
C MET A 24 2.54 -6.56 6.97
N LYS A 25 3.60 -6.32 7.76
CA LYS A 25 3.96 -7.18 8.90
C LYS A 25 2.86 -7.18 9.97
N ILE A 26 2.36 -5.99 10.34
CA ILE A 26 1.31 -5.85 11.34
C ILE A 26 0.02 -6.53 10.85
N THR A 27 -0.39 -6.32 9.60
CA THR A 27 -1.53 -7.00 8.98
C THR A 27 -1.38 -8.52 9.04
N MET A 28 -0.18 -9.05 8.77
CA MET A 28 0.07 -10.49 8.82
C MET A 28 -0.16 -11.06 10.23
N ASP A 29 0.34 -10.37 11.25
CA ASP A 29 0.33 -10.85 12.63
C ASP A 29 -1.01 -10.58 13.34
N GLU A 30 -1.62 -9.43 13.08
CA GLU A 30 -2.80 -8.94 13.80
C GLU A 30 -4.12 -9.22 13.10
N VAL A 31 -4.09 -9.55 11.80
CA VAL A 31 -5.31 -9.84 11.02
C VAL A 31 -5.24 -11.24 10.46
N VAL A 32 -4.28 -11.51 9.55
CA VAL A 32 -4.27 -12.75 8.76
C VAL A 32 -4.09 -14.01 9.61
N LYS A 33 -3.18 -13.98 10.59
CA LYS A 33 -2.93 -15.15 11.46
C LYS A 33 -4.02 -15.40 12.50
N LYS A 34 -4.88 -14.41 12.75
CA LYS A 34 -5.91 -14.50 13.80
C LYS A 34 -7.27 -14.94 13.27
N LEU A 35 -7.49 -14.84 11.95
CA LEU A 35 -8.73 -15.26 11.33
C LEU A 35 -9.01 -16.75 11.54
N PRO A 36 -10.31 -17.13 11.60
CA PRO A 36 -10.73 -18.51 11.73
C PRO A 36 -10.27 -19.38 10.54
N ILE A 37 -10.12 -20.68 10.76
CA ILE A 37 -9.55 -21.61 9.77
C ILE A 37 -10.42 -21.73 8.52
N GLU A 38 -11.72 -21.50 8.65
CA GLU A 38 -12.72 -21.45 7.59
C GLU A 38 -12.39 -20.36 6.55
N GLU A 39 -11.76 -19.26 6.99
CA GLU A 39 -11.34 -18.14 6.13
C GLU A 39 -9.97 -18.35 5.47
N LYS A 40 -9.30 -19.49 5.71
CA LYS A 40 -7.95 -19.77 5.21
C LYS A 40 -7.81 -19.56 3.71
N TYR A 41 -8.80 -19.97 2.92
CA TYR A 41 -8.80 -19.84 1.46
C TYR A 41 -9.56 -18.60 0.96
N ASN A 42 -10.21 -17.84 1.85
CA ASN A 42 -10.97 -16.65 1.52
C ASN A 42 -10.28 -15.39 2.06
N LEU A 43 -10.80 -14.70 3.09
CA LEU A 43 -10.26 -13.42 3.56
C LEU A 43 -8.79 -13.52 3.98
N SER A 44 -8.38 -14.62 4.60
CA SER A 44 -6.98 -14.82 4.99
C SER A 44 -6.05 -14.89 3.79
N SER A 45 -6.47 -15.56 2.72
CA SER A 45 -5.66 -15.71 1.50
C SER A 45 -5.59 -14.41 0.72
N GLN A 46 -6.72 -13.68 0.63
CA GLN A 46 -6.83 -12.39 -0.03
C GLN A 46 -5.98 -11.33 0.68
N CYS A 47 -6.18 -11.14 1.99
CA CYS A 47 -5.41 -10.20 2.80
C CYS A 47 -3.90 -10.48 2.73
N ARG A 48 -3.50 -11.76 2.77
CA ARG A 48 -2.09 -12.16 2.67
C ARG A 48 -1.47 -11.74 1.35
N ARG A 49 -2.17 -11.95 0.23
CA ARG A 49 -1.68 -11.57 -1.09
C ARG A 49 -1.61 -10.06 -1.23
N ALA A 50 -2.70 -9.37 -0.91
CA ALA A 50 -2.80 -7.93 -1.10
C ALA A 50 -1.81 -7.15 -0.24
N CYS A 51 -1.69 -7.47 1.06
CA CYS A 51 -0.75 -6.76 1.94
C CYS A 51 0.71 -6.94 1.51
N GLN A 52 1.06 -8.10 0.96
CA GLN A 52 2.40 -8.37 0.44
C GLN A 52 2.63 -7.75 -0.95
N ALA A 53 1.58 -7.56 -1.75
CA ALA A 53 1.68 -6.98 -3.09
C ALA A 53 2.08 -5.51 -3.04
N VAL A 54 1.49 -4.70 -2.15
CA VAL A 54 1.76 -3.25 -2.04
C VAL A 54 3.27 -2.91 -2.01
N PRO A 55 4.09 -3.42 -1.07
CA PRO A 55 5.52 -3.12 -1.05
C PRO A 55 6.29 -3.72 -2.24
N ARG A 56 5.84 -4.85 -2.82
CA ARG A 56 6.48 -5.45 -4.01
C ARG A 56 6.25 -4.58 -5.25
N LEU A 57 5.02 -4.14 -5.47
CA LEU A 57 4.64 -3.29 -6.59
C LEU A 57 5.35 -1.93 -6.53
N ILE A 58 5.56 -1.36 -5.34
CA ILE A 58 6.40 -0.15 -5.20
C ILE A 58 7.85 -0.41 -5.66
N ALA A 59 8.42 -1.55 -5.30
CA ALA A 59 9.77 -1.91 -5.72
C ALA A 59 9.87 -2.17 -7.23
N GLU A 60 8.89 -2.87 -7.81
CA GLU A 60 8.79 -3.12 -9.25
C GLU A 60 8.58 -1.83 -10.05
N GLY A 61 7.71 -0.94 -9.56
CA GLY A 61 7.52 0.40 -10.08
C GLY A 61 8.84 1.15 -10.11
N TYR A 62 9.54 1.24 -8.97
CA TYR A 62 10.85 1.90 -8.89
C TYR A 62 11.90 1.29 -9.85
N ALA A 63 11.89 -0.02 -10.08
CA ALA A 63 12.77 -0.65 -11.07
C ALA A 63 12.47 -0.14 -12.50
N LYS A 64 11.20 0.12 -12.81
CA LYS A 64 10.75 0.71 -14.09
C LYS A 64 10.61 2.24 -14.06
N ARG A 65 11.19 2.94 -13.07
CA ARG A 65 11.07 4.41 -12.92
C ARG A 65 11.54 5.26 -14.10
N HIS A 66 12.33 4.67 -15.00
CA HIS A 66 12.78 5.29 -16.25
C HIS A 66 11.73 5.21 -17.38
N GLN A 67 10.68 4.40 -17.21
CA GLN A 67 9.55 4.25 -18.12
C GLN A 67 8.30 4.77 -17.45
N VAL A 68 7.86 6.00 -17.76
CA VAL A 68 6.74 6.66 -17.06
C VAL A 68 5.49 5.78 -17.01
N ARG A 69 5.06 5.23 -18.14
CA ARG A 69 3.91 4.30 -18.19
C ARG A 69 4.13 3.04 -17.37
N GLY A 70 5.35 2.49 -17.39
CA GLY A 70 5.72 1.31 -16.62
C GLY A 70 5.67 1.57 -15.12
N PHE A 71 6.24 2.69 -14.68
CA PHE A 71 6.18 3.15 -13.29
C PHE A 71 4.73 3.34 -12.82
N HIS A 72 3.95 4.11 -13.57
CA HIS A 72 2.56 4.44 -13.21
C HIS A 72 1.70 3.19 -13.05
N LYS A 73 1.79 2.25 -14.00
CA LYS A 73 1.06 0.99 -13.91
C LYS A 73 1.27 0.31 -12.55
N TYR A 74 2.52 0.18 -12.09
CA TYR A 74 2.80 -0.46 -10.81
C TYR A 74 2.35 0.36 -9.60
N ILE A 75 2.40 1.69 -9.68
CA ILE A 75 1.89 2.54 -8.60
C ILE A 75 0.35 2.48 -8.52
N ASP A 76 -0.34 2.41 -9.66
CA ASP A 76 -1.78 2.21 -9.74
C ASP A 76 -2.17 0.83 -9.20
N ASP A 77 -1.47 -0.22 -9.63
CA ASP A 77 -1.65 -1.59 -9.10
C ASP A 77 -1.42 -1.61 -7.57
N ALA A 78 -0.38 -0.93 -7.05
CA ALA A 78 -0.12 -0.83 -5.61
C ALA A 78 -1.24 -0.11 -4.85
N MET A 79 -1.86 0.89 -5.49
CA MET A 79 -2.97 1.64 -4.91
C MET A 79 -4.25 0.79 -4.89
N ALA A 80 -4.48 -0.03 -5.93
CA ALA A 80 -5.58 -0.99 -5.96
C ALA A 80 -5.47 -2.00 -4.80
N GLU A 81 -4.30 -2.59 -4.61
CA GLU A 81 -4.02 -3.53 -3.50
C GLU A 81 -4.16 -2.86 -2.12
N SER A 82 -3.77 -1.59 -2.01
CA SER A 82 -3.96 -0.80 -0.78
C SER A 82 -5.45 -0.57 -0.47
N ASN A 83 -6.26 -0.32 -1.49
CA ASN A 83 -7.71 -0.15 -1.34
C ASN A 83 -8.41 -1.48 -1.03
N GLU A 84 -8.00 -2.57 -1.67
CA GLU A 84 -8.48 -3.92 -1.34
C GLU A 84 -8.20 -4.27 0.11
N MET A 85 -7.03 -3.90 0.64
CA MET A 85 -6.70 -4.08 2.06
C MET A 85 -7.59 -3.28 3.00
N MET A 86 -7.97 -2.04 2.66
CA MET A 86 -8.91 -1.26 3.49
C MET A 86 -10.25 -1.99 3.60
N VAL A 87 -10.85 -2.37 2.47
CA VAL A 87 -12.13 -3.08 2.42
C VAL A 87 -12.04 -4.44 3.12
N SER A 88 -10.96 -5.19 2.89
CA SER A 88 -10.77 -6.50 3.53
C SER A 88 -10.66 -6.39 5.04
N ILE A 89 -9.96 -5.36 5.55
CA ILE A 89 -9.87 -5.15 7.01
C ILE A 89 -11.20 -4.67 7.59
N GLU A 90 -11.99 -3.89 6.85
CA GLU A 90 -13.36 -3.56 7.25
C GLU A 90 -14.21 -4.82 7.40
N GLN A 91 -14.20 -5.70 6.40
CA GLN A 91 -14.91 -6.99 6.43
C GLN A 91 -14.44 -7.86 7.59
N VAL A 92 -13.13 -7.99 7.82
CA VAL A 92 -12.60 -8.77 8.94
C VAL A 92 -13.08 -8.20 10.28
N LYS A 93 -13.02 -6.87 10.44
CA LYS A 93 -13.43 -6.17 11.66
C LYS A 93 -14.94 -6.29 11.92
N ASP A 94 -15.76 -6.32 10.88
CA ASP A 94 -17.23 -6.39 10.99
C ASP A 94 -17.76 -7.83 11.11
N LEU A 95 -17.13 -8.80 10.46
CA LEU A 95 -17.56 -10.21 10.45
C LEU A 95 -16.90 -11.07 11.53
N TYR A 96 -15.69 -10.71 11.97
CA TYR A 96 -14.88 -11.49 12.91
C TYR A 96 -14.31 -10.67 14.08
N PRO A 97 -15.11 -9.80 14.74
CA PRO A 97 -14.63 -8.91 15.81
C PRO A 97 -14.06 -9.65 17.03
N GLU A 98 -14.42 -10.91 17.24
CA GLU A 98 -13.91 -11.77 18.31
C GLU A 98 -12.52 -12.34 18.03
N TYR A 99 -12.07 -12.31 16.76
CA TYR A 99 -10.76 -12.81 16.35
C TYR A 99 -9.69 -11.72 16.25
N VAL A 100 -10.09 -10.45 16.10
CA VAL A 100 -9.16 -9.33 15.85
C VAL A 100 -9.34 -8.17 16.80
N ASP A 101 -8.29 -7.38 16.99
CA ASP A 101 -8.39 -6.11 17.73
C ASP A 101 -8.95 -5.01 16.81
N ILE A 102 -10.16 -4.55 17.12
CA ILE A 102 -10.88 -3.53 16.35
C ILE A 102 -10.12 -2.19 16.29
N ILE A 103 -9.40 -1.81 17.34
CA ILE A 103 -8.59 -0.59 17.38
C ILE A 103 -7.42 -0.73 16.41
N ILE A 104 -6.78 -1.90 16.38
CA ILE A 104 -5.71 -2.19 15.42
C ILE A 104 -6.26 -2.15 13.99
N CYS A 105 -7.40 -2.79 13.71
CA CYS A 105 -8.03 -2.75 12.39
C CYS A 105 -8.29 -1.30 11.91
N LYS A 106 -8.88 -0.46 12.76
CA LYS A 106 -9.12 0.96 12.43
C LYS A 106 -7.82 1.72 12.14
N ARG A 107 -6.75 1.48 12.91
CA ARG A 107 -5.43 2.09 12.67
C ARG A 107 -4.81 1.60 11.36
N LEU A 108 -4.97 0.32 11.03
CA LEU A 108 -4.48 -0.24 9.77
C LEU A 108 -5.19 0.39 8.58
N ILE A 109 -6.53 0.49 8.60
CA ILE A 109 -7.33 1.14 7.54
C ILE A 109 -6.83 2.58 7.30
N LEU A 110 -6.71 3.38 8.36
CA LEU A 110 -6.19 4.75 8.26
C LEU A 110 -4.75 4.79 7.70
N THR A 111 -3.93 3.79 8.04
CA THR A 111 -2.55 3.75 7.54
C THR A 111 -2.51 3.36 6.05
N TYR A 112 -3.37 2.45 5.60
CA TYR A 112 -3.53 2.14 4.18
C TYR A 112 -4.08 3.33 3.39
N GLU A 113 -4.99 4.12 3.96
CA GLU A 113 -5.45 5.37 3.36
C GLU A 113 -4.28 6.36 3.15
N VAL A 114 -3.40 6.49 4.16
CA VAL A 114 -2.17 7.28 4.04
C VAL A 114 -1.24 6.72 2.96
N ILE A 115 -1.09 5.40 2.86
CA ILE A 115 -0.31 4.75 1.80
C ILE A 115 -0.88 5.12 0.42
N SER A 116 -2.19 5.00 0.21
CA SER A 116 -2.83 5.35 -1.07
C SER A 116 -2.58 6.83 -1.43
N LYS A 117 -2.69 7.75 -0.46
CA LYS A 117 -2.36 9.17 -0.67
C LYS A 117 -0.87 9.39 -1.01
N GLN A 118 0.03 8.65 -0.38
CA GLN A 118 1.47 8.72 -0.68
C GLN A 118 1.79 8.16 -2.07
N LEU A 119 1.16 7.05 -2.48
CA LEU A 119 1.30 6.47 -3.82
C LEU A 119 0.82 7.44 -4.89
N TYR A 120 -0.35 8.05 -4.70
CA TYR A 120 -0.87 9.07 -5.61
C TYR A 120 0.13 10.24 -5.77
N ARG A 121 0.63 10.79 -4.66
CA ARG A 121 1.63 11.86 -4.70
C ARG A 121 2.94 11.42 -5.35
N LEU A 122 3.37 10.19 -5.11
CA LEU A 122 4.56 9.62 -5.73
C LEU A 122 4.42 9.58 -7.26
N ALA A 123 3.30 9.05 -7.77
CA ALA A 123 2.99 9.05 -9.21
C ALA A 123 3.00 10.47 -9.80
N GLN A 124 2.31 11.43 -9.17
CA GLN A 124 2.27 12.81 -9.64
C GLN A 124 3.65 13.48 -9.65
N SER A 125 4.45 13.27 -8.60
CA SER A 125 5.80 13.83 -8.52
C SER A 125 6.73 13.27 -9.60
N TRP A 126 6.51 12.01 -10.01
CA TRP A 126 7.37 11.34 -10.98
C TRP A 126 7.18 11.85 -12.41
N ASN A 127 5.97 12.33 -12.74
CA ASN A 127 5.69 13.06 -13.98
C ASN A 127 6.57 14.32 -14.10
N ASN A 128 6.67 15.08 -13.01
CA ASN A 128 7.42 16.34 -12.98
C ASN A 128 8.94 16.13 -13.07
N VAL A 129 9.46 15.03 -12.51
CA VAL A 129 10.89 14.67 -12.58
C VAL A 129 11.27 14.15 -13.99
N SER A 130 10.33 13.57 -14.72
CA SER A 130 10.55 13.04 -16.08
C SER A 130 10.24 14.04 -17.20
N GLY A 131 9.85 15.29 -16.86
CA GLY A 131 9.54 16.34 -17.83
C GLY A 131 8.21 16.15 -18.57
N ILE A 132 7.32 15.29 -18.08
CA ILE A 132 5.99 15.06 -18.66
C ILE A 132 4.96 15.80 -17.79
N PRO A 133 4.18 16.75 -18.32
CA PRO A 133 3.18 17.47 -17.54
C PRO A 133 2.14 16.49 -16.98
N ALA A 134 1.80 16.63 -15.71
CA ALA A 134 0.79 15.84 -15.02
C ALA A 134 -0.53 15.87 -15.81
N SER A 135 -1.01 14.70 -16.27
CA SER A 135 -2.32 14.60 -16.89
C SER A 135 -3.39 14.82 -15.82
N SER A 136 -4.14 15.90 -15.97
CA SER A 136 -5.29 16.27 -15.15
C SER A 136 -6.27 15.10 -14.96
N PRO A 137 -6.99 15.02 -13.82
CA PRO A 137 -8.06 14.05 -13.67
C PRO A 137 -9.11 14.32 -14.75
N LYS A 138 -9.47 13.29 -15.54
CA LYS A 138 -10.66 13.38 -16.39
C LYS A 138 -11.87 13.42 -15.46
N SER A 139 -12.65 14.50 -15.61
CA SER A 139 -13.98 14.73 -15.03
C SER A 139 -14.95 13.60 -15.34
#